data_AF-A0A971LPF0-F1
#
_entry.id   AF-A0A971LPF0-F1
#
_cell.length_a   1.000
_cell.length_b   1.000
_cell.length_c   1.000
_cell.angle_alpha   90.00
_cell.angle_beta   90.00
_cell.angle_gamma   90.00
#
_symmetry.space_group_name_H-M   'P 1'
#
loop_
_entity.id
_entity.type
_entity.pdbx_description
1 polymer ?
#
loop_
_entity_poly.entity_id
_entity_poly.type
_entity_poly.pdbx_seq_one_letter_code
_entity_poly.pdbx_strand_id
1 'polypeptide(L)'
;MYEKINENGIHLIVKDGSVVHTPAGNAVLTENEGLAARLVQDFNTYGPTGDKLHSILHFHYPLLDFVDHYPKQAVVMKMVLDLDPYHDWTLRPVNDPNMEERRQNLFGNPDSMLSEGRNWVESLGRYQLCAALVLGRSLQSIHAARLAAQCKNEAEDQTLIQNLAVFKPELGKLPLADLMANHRYYRSL
;
A
#
# COMPACT_ATOMS: atom_id res chain seq x y z
N MET A 1 -23.36 10.85 12.06
CA MET A 1 -21.93 11.25 11.93
C MET A 1 -21.08 10.05 12.26
N TYR A 2 -19.86 9.91 11.72
CA TYR A 2 -18.97 8.83 12.13
C TYR A 2 -18.17 9.23 13.35
N GLU A 3 -18.00 8.29 14.28
CA GLU A 3 -17.33 8.46 15.57
C GLU A 3 -16.50 7.22 15.91
N LYS A 4 -15.58 7.34 16.88
CA LYS A 4 -14.86 6.18 17.44
C LYS A 4 -15.28 5.95 18.88
N ILE A 5 -15.47 4.69 19.26
CA ILE A 5 -15.61 4.25 20.65
C ILE A 5 -14.38 3.43 21.05
N ASN A 6 -13.91 3.55 22.28
CA ASN A 6 -12.80 2.76 22.80
C ASN A 6 -13.34 1.68 23.74
N GLU A 7 -13.09 0.42 23.39
CA GLU A 7 -13.41 -0.74 24.21
C GLU A 7 -12.13 -1.52 24.46
N ASN A 8 -11.65 -1.50 25.70
CA ASN A 8 -10.47 -2.27 26.13
C ASN A 8 -9.20 -2.04 25.27
N GLY A 9 -8.98 -0.80 24.80
CA GLY A 9 -7.82 -0.46 23.97
C GLY A 9 -8.02 -0.70 22.47
N ILE A 10 -9.22 -1.14 22.06
CA ILE A 10 -9.62 -1.27 20.66
C ILE A 10 -10.56 -0.12 20.32
N HIS A 11 -10.25 0.61 19.27
CA HIS A 11 -11.09 1.66 18.74
C HIS A 11 -11.99 1.09 17.64
N LEU A 12 -13.30 1.04 17.89
CA LEU A 12 -14.30 0.70 16.88
C LEU A 12 -14.83 1.97 16.22
N ILE A 13 -15.04 1.92 14.91
CA ILE A 13 -15.71 3.00 14.19
C ILE A 13 -17.22 2.74 14.16
N VAL A 14 -18.00 3.73 14.56
CA VAL A 14 -19.46 3.66 14.60
C VAL A 14 -20.09 4.78 13.79
N LYS A 15 -21.30 4.54 13.30
CA LYS A 15 -22.17 5.53 12.66
C LYS A 15 -23.55 5.42 13.30
N ASP A 16 -24.00 6.52 13.90
CA ASP A 16 -25.32 6.63 14.52
C ASP A 16 -25.57 5.46 15.53
N GLY A 17 -24.55 5.15 16.33
CA GLY A 17 -24.56 4.08 17.34
C GLY A 17 -24.32 2.66 16.83
N SER A 18 -24.21 2.45 15.50
CA SER A 18 -23.98 1.13 14.91
C SER A 18 -22.54 0.95 14.43
N VAL A 19 -21.94 -0.23 14.64
CA VAL A 19 -20.58 -0.55 14.17
C VAL A 19 -20.52 -0.50 12.65
N VAL A 20 -19.50 0.17 12.13
CA VAL A 20 -19.20 0.21 10.69
C VAL A 20 -18.48 -1.07 10.30
N HIS A 21 -18.86 -1.62 9.15
CA HIS A 21 -18.27 -2.85 8.63
C HIS A 21 -17.60 -2.60 7.28
N THR A 22 -16.56 -3.37 6.99
CA THR A 22 -15.93 -3.46 5.69
C THR A 22 -16.87 -4.11 4.66
N PRO A 23 -16.56 -4.05 3.35
CA PRO A 23 -17.33 -4.76 2.34
C PRO A 23 -17.41 -6.28 2.56
N ALA A 24 -16.40 -6.88 3.20
CA ALA A 24 -16.43 -8.30 3.56
C ALA A 24 -17.19 -8.61 4.86
N GLY A 25 -17.73 -7.58 5.54
CA GLY A 25 -18.51 -7.74 6.77
C GLY A 25 -17.69 -7.77 8.05
N ASN A 26 -16.40 -7.41 8.00
CA ASN A 26 -15.57 -7.29 9.21
C ASN A 26 -15.81 -5.95 9.90
N ALA A 27 -15.83 -5.92 11.24
CA ALA A 27 -15.93 -4.67 11.98
C ALA A 27 -14.70 -3.78 11.72
N VAL A 28 -14.92 -2.50 11.45
CA VAL A 28 -13.83 -1.54 11.24
C VAL A 28 -13.28 -1.12 12.60
N LEU A 29 -12.09 -1.62 12.93
CA LEU A 29 -11.45 -1.42 14.22
C LEU A 29 -9.92 -1.31 14.12
N THR A 30 -9.31 -0.65 15.10
CA THR A 30 -7.87 -0.59 15.24
C THR A 30 -7.44 -0.37 16.69
N GLU A 31 -6.29 -0.90 17.06
CA GLU A 31 -5.63 -0.63 18.37
C GLU A 31 -4.90 0.71 18.37
N ASN A 32 -4.70 1.34 17.20
CA ASN A 32 -3.96 2.60 17.10
C ASN A 32 -4.89 3.80 17.14
N GLU A 33 -4.76 4.63 18.19
CA GLU A 33 -5.63 5.79 18.39
C GLU A 33 -5.56 6.82 17.25
N GLY A 34 -4.35 7.07 16.73
CA GLY A 34 -4.11 8.00 15.63
C GLY A 34 -4.77 7.52 14.34
N LEU A 35 -4.67 6.21 14.04
CA LEU A 35 -5.34 5.61 12.90
C LEU A 35 -6.85 5.67 13.08
N ALA A 36 -7.38 5.41 14.28
CA ALA A 36 -8.81 5.54 14.57
C ALA A 36 -9.33 6.95 14.31
N ALA A 37 -8.61 7.98 14.76
CA ALA A 37 -8.97 9.38 14.51
C ALA A 37 -8.97 9.69 13.01
N ARG A 38 -7.95 9.22 12.28
CA ARG A 38 -7.86 9.39 10.82
C ARG A 38 -8.97 8.67 10.08
N LEU A 39 -9.33 7.46 10.50
CA LEU A 39 -10.47 6.71 9.95
C LEU A 39 -11.77 7.50 10.10
N VAL A 40 -12.07 8.02 11.30
CA VAL A 40 -13.25 8.86 11.53
C VAL A 40 -13.27 10.08 10.60
N GLN A 41 -12.14 10.76 10.47
CA GLN A 41 -12.02 11.92 9.57
C GLN A 41 -12.34 11.52 8.12
N ASP A 42 -11.73 10.45 7.63
CA ASP A 42 -11.91 9.97 6.27
C ASP A 42 -13.35 9.50 6.00
N PHE A 43 -13.96 8.79 6.95
CA PHE A 43 -15.37 8.41 6.85
C PHE A 43 -16.30 9.61 6.74
N ASN A 44 -16.05 10.67 7.54
CA ASN A 44 -16.84 11.90 7.48
C ASN A 44 -16.58 12.73 6.21
N THR A 45 -15.38 12.60 5.60
CA THR A 45 -14.98 13.39 4.42
C THR A 45 -15.36 12.70 3.11
N TYR A 46 -15.06 11.40 2.98
CA TYR A 46 -15.14 10.63 1.74
C TYR A 46 -16.27 9.59 1.77
N GLY A 47 -16.89 9.36 2.93
CA GLY A 47 -17.85 8.28 3.13
C GLY A 47 -17.20 6.92 3.36
N PRO A 48 -17.99 5.84 3.37
CA PRO A 48 -17.51 4.50 3.73
C PRO A 48 -16.89 3.72 2.58
N THR A 49 -16.67 4.35 1.43
CA THR A 49 -16.19 3.64 0.25
C THR A 49 -14.66 3.53 0.26
N GLY A 50 -14.13 2.31 0.30
CA GLY A 50 -12.68 2.03 0.25
C GLY A 50 -12.04 2.14 -1.14
N ASP A 51 -12.80 2.60 -2.15
CA ASP A 51 -12.34 2.78 -3.53
C ASP A 51 -11.56 4.09 -3.74
N LYS A 52 -11.62 5.02 -2.78
CA LYS A 52 -10.93 6.31 -2.86
C LYS A 52 -9.47 6.16 -2.49
N LEU A 53 -8.59 6.26 -3.50
CA LEU A 53 -7.13 6.10 -3.34
C LEU A 53 -6.49 7.08 -2.34
N HIS A 54 -7.08 8.27 -2.16
CA HIS A 54 -6.61 9.24 -1.16
C HIS A 54 -7.07 8.92 0.26
N SER A 55 -8.04 8.02 0.44
CA SER A 55 -8.52 7.64 1.77
C SER A 55 -7.67 6.53 2.40
N ILE A 56 -7.44 6.63 3.70
CA ILE A 56 -6.82 5.58 4.51
C ILE A 56 -7.67 4.30 4.56
N LEU A 57 -8.98 4.38 4.26
CA LEU A 57 -9.85 3.21 4.10
C LEU A 57 -9.35 2.28 2.99
N HIS A 58 -8.71 2.84 1.95
CA HIS A 58 -8.10 2.07 0.87
C HIS A 58 -7.00 1.12 1.37
N PHE A 59 -6.38 1.44 2.50
CA PHE A 59 -5.37 0.61 3.16
C PHE A 59 -5.96 -0.25 4.27
N HIS A 60 -6.87 0.32 5.06
CA HIS A 60 -7.37 -0.36 6.24
C HIS A 60 -8.36 -1.49 5.93
N TYR A 61 -9.19 -1.36 4.89
CA TYR A 61 -10.09 -2.46 4.52
C TYR A 61 -9.32 -3.71 4.07
N PRO A 62 -8.31 -3.63 3.18
CA PRO A 62 -7.48 -4.79 2.87
C PRO A 62 -6.72 -5.37 4.08
N LEU A 63 -6.39 -4.56 5.10
CA LEU A 63 -5.82 -5.12 6.32
C LEU A 63 -6.81 -6.09 6.96
N LEU A 64 -8.02 -5.62 7.25
CA LEU A 64 -9.05 -6.38 7.97
C LEU A 64 -9.60 -7.55 7.13
N ASP A 65 -9.82 -7.32 5.83
CA ASP A 65 -10.49 -8.28 4.95
C ASP A 65 -9.54 -9.33 4.38
N PHE A 66 -8.23 -9.07 4.38
CA PHE A 66 -7.26 -9.93 3.74
C PHE A 66 -6.05 -10.23 4.62
N VAL A 67 -5.30 -9.22 5.04
CA VAL A 67 -4.02 -9.46 5.73
C VAL A 67 -4.21 -10.11 7.09
N ASP A 68 -5.24 -9.70 7.84
CA ASP A 68 -5.55 -10.28 9.16
C ASP A 68 -6.35 -11.59 9.03
N HIS A 69 -7.00 -11.82 7.89
CA HIS A 69 -7.83 -13.00 7.66
C HIS A 69 -7.04 -14.22 7.17
N TYR A 70 -5.97 -13.99 6.40
CA TYR A 70 -5.13 -15.07 5.85
C TYR A 70 -3.83 -15.24 6.63
N PRO A 71 -3.27 -16.47 6.72
CA PRO A 71 -1.94 -16.66 7.30
C PRO A 71 -0.91 -15.79 6.59
N LYS A 72 -0.04 -15.08 7.35
CA LYS A 72 0.99 -14.19 6.80
C LYS A 72 1.75 -14.82 5.63
N GLN A 73 2.14 -16.09 5.76
CA GLN A 73 2.90 -16.79 4.71
C GLN A 73 2.13 -16.93 3.39
N ALA A 74 0.80 -17.05 3.42
CA ALA A 74 -0.01 -17.10 2.20
C ALA A 74 -0.05 -15.73 1.49
N VAL A 75 -0.11 -14.63 2.27
CA VAL A 75 -0.04 -13.26 1.74
C VAL A 75 1.34 -12.99 1.15
N VAL A 76 2.41 -13.32 1.89
CA VAL A 76 3.81 -13.22 1.45
C VAL A 76 4.01 -13.96 0.13
N MET A 77 3.58 -15.23 0.05
CA MET A 77 3.76 -16.04 -1.16
C MET A 77 3.10 -15.40 -2.38
N LYS A 78 1.89 -14.84 -2.25
CA LYS A 78 1.22 -14.13 -3.34
C LYS A 78 2.01 -12.89 -3.79
N MET A 79 2.47 -12.08 -2.86
CA MET A 79 3.27 -10.88 -3.18
C MET A 79 4.61 -11.22 -3.82
N VAL A 80 5.23 -12.34 -3.43
CA VAL A 80 6.49 -12.80 -4.02
C VAL A 80 6.31 -13.29 -5.47
N LEU A 81 5.16 -13.87 -5.81
CA LEU A 81 4.87 -14.23 -7.22
C LEU A 81 4.78 -12.98 -8.12
N ASP A 82 4.35 -11.85 -7.57
CA ASP A 82 4.28 -10.57 -8.28
C ASP A 82 5.65 -9.88 -8.41
N LEU A 83 6.74 -10.46 -7.87
CA LEU A 83 8.13 -10.02 -8.07
C LEU A 83 8.82 -10.74 -9.25
N ASP A 84 8.13 -11.63 -9.96
CA ASP A 84 8.63 -12.26 -11.17
C ASP A 84 8.70 -11.22 -12.31
N PRO A 85 9.78 -11.15 -13.13
CA PRO A 85 9.85 -10.24 -14.27
C PRO A 85 8.70 -10.40 -15.29
N TYR A 86 8.09 -11.58 -15.36
CA TYR A 86 6.89 -11.80 -16.16
C TYR A 86 5.67 -11.05 -15.60
N HIS A 87 5.61 -10.79 -14.29
CA HIS A 87 4.49 -10.11 -13.64
C HIS A 87 4.78 -8.63 -13.30
N ASP A 88 6.05 -8.30 -13.00
CA ASP A 88 6.46 -6.95 -12.60
C ASP A 88 7.08 -6.17 -13.76
N TRP A 89 6.42 -5.09 -14.17
CA TRP A 89 6.89 -4.26 -15.29
C TRP A 89 8.21 -3.52 -14.99
N THR A 90 8.56 -3.30 -13.72
CA THR A 90 9.82 -2.61 -13.36
C THR A 90 11.07 -3.44 -13.61
N LEU A 91 10.89 -4.76 -13.73
CA LEU A 91 11.95 -5.74 -13.93
C LEU A 91 12.09 -6.19 -15.39
N ARG A 92 11.19 -5.75 -16.27
CA ARG A 92 11.22 -6.10 -17.69
C ARG A 92 12.22 -5.22 -18.44
N PRO A 93 13.06 -5.80 -19.32
CA PRO A 93 13.94 -5.01 -20.15
C PRO A 93 13.12 -4.11 -21.09
N VAL A 94 13.66 -2.93 -21.39
CA VAL A 94 13.11 -2.02 -22.41
C VAL A 94 14.03 -1.98 -23.63
N ASN A 95 13.43 -1.84 -24.82
CA ASN A 95 14.18 -1.93 -26.08
C ASN A 95 15.06 -0.70 -26.37
N ASP A 96 14.73 0.45 -25.79
CA ASP A 96 15.52 1.68 -25.96
C ASP A 96 16.71 1.67 -24.99
N PRO A 97 17.97 1.77 -25.49
CA PRO A 97 19.15 1.65 -24.64
C PRO A 97 19.26 2.71 -23.54
N ASN A 98 18.85 3.96 -23.82
CA ASN A 98 18.90 5.04 -22.82
C ASN A 98 17.85 4.80 -21.73
N MET A 99 16.68 4.31 -22.14
CA MET A 99 15.62 3.93 -21.19
C MET A 99 15.99 2.68 -20.39
N GLU A 100 16.72 1.73 -20.97
CA GLU A 100 17.19 0.54 -20.25
C GLU A 100 18.25 0.90 -19.22
N GLU A 101 19.19 1.78 -19.57
CA GLU A 101 20.15 2.32 -18.60
C GLU A 101 19.41 3.04 -17.46
N ARG A 102 18.43 3.88 -17.77
CA ARG A 102 17.61 4.54 -16.75
C ARG A 102 16.83 3.53 -15.90
N ARG A 103 16.29 2.47 -16.51
CA ARG A 103 15.56 1.40 -15.81
C ARG A 103 16.48 0.69 -14.82
N GLN A 104 17.67 0.29 -15.26
CA GLN A 104 18.67 -0.38 -14.42
C GLN A 104 19.11 0.51 -13.26
N ASN A 105 19.33 1.81 -13.51
CA ASN A 105 19.71 2.76 -12.45
C ASN A 105 18.61 2.94 -11.39
N LEU A 106 17.34 2.86 -11.78
CA LEU A 106 16.21 3.07 -10.87
C LEU A 106 15.77 1.78 -10.16
N PHE A 107 15.65 0.68 -10.91
CA PHE A 107 15.04 -0.58 -10.46
C PHE A 107 16.08 -1.67 -10.16
N GLY A 108 17.36 -1.45 -10.50
CA GLY A 108 18.41 -2.42 -10.27
C GLY A 108 18.34 -3.64 -11.20
N ASN A 109 19.07 -4.69 -10.80
CA ASN A 109 19.20 -5.94 -11.54
C ASN A 109 18.00 -6.88 -11.25
N PRO A 110 17.24 -7.30 -12.27
CA PRO A 110 16.16 -8.29 -12.10
C PRO A 110 16.61 -9.60 -11.43
N ASP A 111 17.84 -10.06 -11.68
CA ASP A 111 18.32 -11.37 -11.21
C ASP A 111 18.43 -11.45 -9.68
N SER A 112 18.77 -10.35 -9.00
CA SER A 112 18.82 -10.31 -7.54
C SER A 112 17.47 -9.98 -6.91
N MET A 113 16.50 -9.55 -7.71
CA MET A 113 15.32 -8.88 -7.20
C MET A 113 14.29 -9.84 -6.58
N LEU A 114 14.23 -11.07 -7.07
CA LEU A 114 13.37 -12.09 -6.49
C LEU A 114 13.79 -12.45 -5.06
N SER A 115 15.09 -12.63 -4.81
CA SER A 115 15.60 -13.01 -3.49
C SER A 115 15.56 -11.82 -2.52
N GLU A 116 15.99 -10.65 -2.96
CA GLU A 116 15.94 -9.43 -2.16
C GLU A 116 14.49 -9.02 -1.82
N GLY A 117 13.61 -9.06 -2.81
CA GLY A 117 12.20 -8.72 -2.63
C GLY A 117 11.48 -9.73 -1.74
N ARG A 118 11.77 -11.03 -1.86
CA ARG A 118 11.27 -12.05 -0.92
C ARG A 118 11.69 -11.77 0.50
N ASN A 119 12.99 -11.56 0.75
CA ASN A 119 13.51 -11.26 2.08
C ASN A 119 12.86 -10.00 2.67
N TRP A 120 12.66 -8.98 1.82
CA TRP A 120 11.97 -7.76 2.22
C TRP A 120 10.51 -8.04 2.62
N VAL A 121 9.71 -8.70 1.78
CA VAL A 121 8.29 -8.99 2.07
C VAL A 121 8.14 -9.86 3.33
N GLU A 122 8.99 -10.86 3.52
CA GLU A 122 8.99 -11.73 4.70
C GLU A 122 9.26 -10.95 6.01
N SER A 123 10.08 -9.89 5.93
CA SER A 123 10.43 -9.04 7.07
C SER A 123 9.31 -8.10 7.55
N LEU A 124 8.29 -7.86 6.73
CA LEU A 124 7.27 -6.85 7.01
C LEU A 124 6.33 -7.25 8.16
N GLY A 125 6.03 -6.30 9.05
CA GLY A 125 4.93 -6.40 10.01
C GLY A 125 3.56 -6.32 9.34
N ARG A 126 2.46 -6.49 10.12
CA ARG A 126 1.09 -6.54 9.57
C ARG A 126 0.72 -5.30 8.75
N TYR A 127 0.98 -4.11 9.29
CA TYR A 127 0.64 -2.86 8.62
C TYR A 127 1.54 -2.61 7.42
N GLN A 128 2.84 -2.87 7.54
CA GLN A 128 3.80 -2.74 6.45
C GLN A 128 3.49 -3.67 5.28
N LEU A 129 3.08 -4.92 5.57
CA LEU A 129 2.68 -5.89 4.57
C LEU A 129 1.43 -5.44 3.82
N CYS A 130 0.42 -4.94 4.54
CA CYS A 130 -0.77 -4.35 3.93
C CYS A 130 -0.43 -3.13 3.08
N ALA A 131 0.42 -2.22 3.59
CA ALA A 131 0.86 -1.04 2.86
C ALA A 131 1.52 -1.41 1.53
N ALA A 132 2.45 -2.36 1.57
CA ALA A 132 3.13 -2.86 0.38
C ALA A 132 2.17 -3.54 -0.61
N LEU A 133 1.20 -4.33 -0.12
CA LEU A 133 0.19 -4.98 -0.95
C LEU A 133 -0.69 -3.95 -1.69
N VAL A 134 -1.22 -2.97 -0.97
CA VAL A 134 -2.16 -1.96 -1.50
C VAL A 134 -1.46 -1.02 -2.48
N LEU A 135 -0.28 -0.50 -2.09
CA LEU A 135 0.52 0.34 -2.98
C LEU A 135 0.98 -0.46 -4.20
N GLY A 136 1.48 -1.67 -3.99
CA GLY A 136 1.97 -2.52 -5.08
C GLY A 136 0.86 -2.89 -6.06
N ARG A 137 -0.38 -3.11 -5.59
CA ARG A 137 -1.52 -3.31 -6.48
C ARG A 137 -1.85 -2.06 -7.30
N SER A 138 -1.81 -0.88 -6.67
CA SER A 138 -2.09 0.40 -7.32
C SER A 138 -1.03 0.77 -8.37
N LEU A 139 0.24 0.49 -8.08
CA LEU A 139 1.36 0.66 -9.01
C LEU A 139 1.51 -0.50 -10.00
N GLN A 140 0.76 -1.58 -9.79
CA GLN A 140 0.88 -2.86 -10.48
C GLN A 140 2.31 -3.40 -10.45
N SER A 141 3.00 -3.24 -9.32
CA SER A 141 4.38 -3.67 -9.09
C SER A 141 4.65 -3.69 -7.58
N ILE A 142 4.90 -4.87 -7.02
CA ILE A 142 5.37 -5.00 -5.64
C ILE A 142 6.76 -4.38 -5.50
N HIS A 143 7.57 -4.45 -6.55
CA HIS A 143 8.90 -3.86 -6.54
C HIS A 143 8.86 -2.32 -6.46
N ALA A 144 7.94 -1.66 -7.15
CA ALA A 144 7.74 -0.20 -7.02
C ALA A 144 7.29 0.18 -5.60
N ALA A 145 6.46 -0.65 -4.95
CA ALA A 145 6.11 -0.45 -3.54
C ALA A 145 7.32 -0.63 -2.60
N ARG A 146 8.24 -1.55 -2.91
CA ARG A 146 9.52 -1.68 -2.18
C ARG A 146 10.36 -0.41 -2.29
N LEU A 147 10.48 0.16 -3.48
CA LEU A 147 11.21 1.43 -3.67
C LEU A 147 10.57 2.56 -2.85
N ALA A 148 9.23 2.67 -2.87
CA ALA A 148 8.51 3.64 -2.04
C ALA A 148 8.72 3.40 -0.53
N ALA A 149 8.89 2.14 -0.12
CA ALA A 149 9.22 1.81 1.27
C ALA A 149 10.62 2.26 1.69
N GLN A 150 11.49 2.65 0.76
CA GLN A 150 12.83 3.20 1.04
C GLN A 150 12.84 4.74 1.08
N CYS A 151 11.87 5.39 0.45
CA CYS A 151 11.69 6.83 0.52
C CYS A 151 11.42 7.27 1.96
N LYS A 152 12.09 8.33 2.42
CA LYS A 152 12.06 8.84 3.80
C LYS A 152 11.16 10.05 3.97
N ASN A 153 10.96 10.81 2.89
CA ASN A 153 10.27 12.09 2.90
C ASN A 153 9.48 12.32 1.60
N GLU A 154 8.72 13.40 1.54
CA GLU A 154 7.87 13.73 0.40
C GLU A 154 8.65 14.05 -0.88
N ALA A 155 9.82 14.66 -0.76
CA ALA A 155 10.65 14.96 -1.92
C ALA A 155 11.14 13.68 -2.61
N GLU A 156 11.53 12.67 -1.83
CA GLU A 156 11.91 11.36 -2.34
C GLU A 156 10.71 10.63 -2.99
N ASP A 157 9.52 10.67 -2.36
CA ASP A 157 8.30 10.12 -2.96
C ASP A 157 7.97 10.79 -4.29
N GLN A 158 8.05 12.13 -4.37
CA GLN A 158 7.77 12.85 -5.62
C GLN A 158 8.77 12.50 -6.73
N THR A 159 10.05 12.37 -6.37
CA THR A 159 11.09 11.94 -7.31
C THR A 159 10.80 10.53 -7.83
N LEU A 160 10.40 9.61 -6.95
CA LEU A 160 10.01 8.26 -7.36
C LEU A 160 8.76 8.28 -8.25
N ILE A 161 7.71 9.03 -7.89
CA ILE A 161 6.48 9.16 -8.69
C ILE A 161 6.79 9.63 -10.11
N GLN A 162 7.59 10.69 -10.25
CA GLN A 162 7.99 11.22 -11.56
C GLN A 162 8.74 10.18 -12.38
N ASN A 163 9.65 9.45 -11.75
CA ASN A 163 10.40 8.38 -12.40
C ASN A 163 9.50 7.21 -12.82
N LEU A 164 8.56 6.78 -11.97
CA LEU A 164 7.59 5.73 -12.30
C LEU A 164 6.70 6.14 -13.48
N ALA A 165 6.25 7.39 -13.52
CA ALA A 165 5.40 7.91 -14.59
C ALA A 165 6.10 7.97 -15.97
N VAL A 166 7.43 8.05 -16.00
CA VAL A 166 8.20 7.96 -17.26
C VAL A 166 8.08 6.57 -17.88
N PHE A 167 8.13 5.51 -17.07
CA PHE A 167 8.02 4.14 -17.55
C PHE A 167 6.58 3.68 -17.72
N LYS A 168 5.66 4.24 -16.93
CA LYS A 168 4.25 3.86 -16.92
C LYS A 168 3.35 5.10 -16.86
N PRO A 169 3.13 5.79 -17.99
CA PRO A 169 2.47 7.10 -18.04
C PRO A 169 1.06 7.15 -17.45
N GLU A 170 0.33 6.04 -17.47
CA GLU A 170 -1.01 5.93 -16.87
C GLU A 170 -1.00 6.17 -15.35
N LEU A 171 0.13 5.95 -14.67
CA LEU A 171 0.30 6.25 -13.26
C LEU A 171 0.19 7.75 -12.98
N GLY A 172 0.52 8.61 -13.96
CA GLY A 172 0.38 10.06 -13.85
C GLY A 172 -1.07 10.54 -13.76
N LYS A 173 -2.06 9.66 -13.96
CA LYS A 173 -3.50 9.96 -13.80
C LYS A 173 -4.04 9.63 -12.41
N LEU A 174 -3.23 8.96 -11.57
CA LEU A 174 -3.61 8.55 -10.23
C LEU A 174 -3.16 9.61 -9.20
N PRO A 175 -3.86 9.75 -8.05
CA PRO A 175 -3.45 10.61 -6.95
C PRO A 175 -2.28 9.99 -6.17
N LEU A 176 -1.13 9.80 -6.83
CA LEU A 176 -0.02 9.05 -6.26
C LEU A 176 0.61 9.73 -5.04
N ALA A 177 0.55 11.06 -4.96
CA ALA A 177 1.06 11.79 -3.78
C ALA A 177 0.30 11.37 -2.51
N ASP A 178 -1.03 11.36 -2.56
CA ASP A 178 -1.86 10.93 -1.43
C ASP A 178 -1.68 9.44 -1.12
N LEU A 179 -1.55 8.61 -2.18
CA LEU A 179 -1.32 7.18 -2.03
C LEU A 179 0.04 6.89 -1.35
N MET A 180 1.10 7.60 -1.71
CA MET A 180 2.42 7.50 -1.08
C MET A 180 2.40 8.02 0.36
N ALA A 181 1.69 9.13 0.63
CA ALA A 181 1.52 9.65 1.98
C ALA A 181 0.77 8.64 2.89
N ASN A 182 -0.29 8.02 2.38
CA ASN A 182 -1.03 6.96 3.07
C ASN A 182 -0.14 5.74 3.32
N HIS A 183 0.58 5.28 2.31
CA HIS A 183 1.55 4.19 2.43
C HIS A 183 2.60 4.49 3.53
N ARG A 184 3.18 5.70 3.52
CA ARG A 184 4.19 6.12 4.51
C ARG A 184 3.64 6.15 5.92
N TYR A 185 2.44 6.67 6.10
CA TYR A 185 1.76 6.66 7.39
C TYR A 185 1.53 5.22 7.85
N TYR A 186 0.95 4.38 7.00
CA TYR A 186 0.56 3.01 7.36
C TYR A 186 1.76 2.14 7.71
N ARG A 187 2.89 2.24 6.99
CA ARG A 187 4.11 1.48 7.30
C ARG A 187 4.80 1.91 8.60
N SER A 188 4.44 3.07 9.15
CA SER A 188 5.01 3.64 10.39
C SER A 188 4.27 3.23 11.66
N LEU A 189 3.10 2.59 11.50
CA LEU A 189 2.31 1.99 12.57
C LEU A 189 2.87 0.62 12.96
#